data_AF-A0A2N7R0S7-F1
#
_entry.id   AF-A0A2N7R0S7-F1
#
_cell.length_a   1.000
_cell.length_b   1.000
_cell.length_c   1.000
_cell.angle_alpha   90.00
_cell.angle_beta   90.00
_cell.angle_gamma   90.00
#
_symmetry.space_group_name_H-M   'P 1'
#
loop_
_entity.id
_entity.type
_entity.pdbx_description
1 polymer ?
#
loop_
_entity_poly.entity_id
_entity_poly.type
_entity_poly.pdbx_seq_one_letter_code
_entity_poly.pdbx_strand_id
1 'polypeptide(L)'
;MRLSVVAQPRRYAFSFFGVVDLLAVLPTYVSLMVTGSQYLIVIRAVRILRTFRVLKMTRYVGEADLLWGTLVKARRKIFIFISTILTLVLIFGALMYLVEGPENGFTSIPRAMYWAVVTMTTVGFGDITPHTTLGQILTSLIMLVGYSIIAVPTGIFAAELAAGIRDARQHSACPACNLQAHEVDAKFCRRCGESLAGPMQPSTADEHAGQQ
;
A
#
# COMPACT_ATOMS: atom_id res chain seq x y z
N MET A 1 -20.68 -14.58 -18.05
CA MET A 1 -20.49 -16.04 -17.86
C MET A 1 -19.56 -16.43 -16.70
N ARG A 2 -18.77 -15.53 -16.07
CA ARG A 2 -18.01 -15.83 -14.83
C ARG A 2 -18.76 -15.52 -13.52
N LEU A 3 -19.82 -14.72 -13.57
CA LEU A 3 -20.65 -14.42 -12.39
C LEU A 3 -21.55 -15.58 -11.96
N SER A 4 -21.81 -16.53 -12.86
CA SER A 4 -22.74 -17.64 -12.66
C SER A 4 -22.09 -18.86 -11.99
N VAL A 5 -20.77 -18.85 -11.76
CA VAL A 5 -19.99 -20.01 -11.28
C VAL A 5 -19.41 -19.77 -9.88
N VAL A 6 -19.63 -18.59 -9.28
CA VAL A 6 -19.16 -18.27 -7.93
C VAL A 6 -20.28 -18.57 -6.93
N ALA A 7 -20.00 -19.48 -5.99
CA ALA A 7 -20.94 -19.95 -4.97
C ALA A 7 -21.43 -18.86 -3.98
N GLN A 8 -20.79 -17.68 -3.92
CA GLN A 8 -21.18 -16.57 -3.03
C GLN A 8 -20.94 -15.18 -3.67
N PRO A 9 -21.84 -14.70 -4.55
CA PRO A 9 -21.63 -13.47 -5.34
C PRO A 9 -21.57 -12.19 -4.50
N ARG A 10 -22.28 -12.14 -3.36
CA ARG A 10 -22.36 -10.92 -2.52
C ARG A 10 -21.06 -10.65 -1.76
N ARG A 11 -20.36 -11.68 -1.28
CA ARG A 11 -19.07 -11.51 -0.56
C ARG A 11 -17.92 -11.13 -1.49
N TYR A 12 -17.98 -11.56 -2.75
CA TYR A 12 -17.02 -11.19 -3.78
C TYR A 12 -17.22 -9.75 -4.28
N ALA A 13 -18.47 -9.31 -4.49
CA ALA A 13 -18.81 -7.98 -5.01
C ALA A 13 -18.35 -6.83 -4.11
N PHE A 14 -18.28 -7.03 -2.78
CA PHE A 14 -17.79 -6.03 -1.81
C PHE A 14 -16.29 -6.14 -1.48
N SER A 15 -15.55 -7.08 -2.11
CA SER A 15 -14.08 -7.10 -2.00
C SER A 15 -13.47 -6.00 -2.88
N PHE A 16 -12.27 -5.51 -2.54
CA PHE A 16 -11.54 -4.50 -3.34
C PHE A 16 -11.52 -4.87 -4.84
N PHE A 17 -11.23 -6.14 -5.15
CA PHE A 17 -11.19 -6.64 -6.53
C PHE A 17 -12.58 -6.78 -7.17
N GLY A 18 -13.62 -7.10 -6.40
CA GLY A 18 -15.00 -7.17 -6.90
C GLY A 18 -15.61 -5.81 -7.19
N VAL A 19 -15.31 -4.80 -6.38
CA VAL A 19 -15.71 -3.41 -6.63
C VAL A 19 -15.05 -2.88 -7.91
N VAL A 20 -13.75 -3.14 -8.10
CA VAL A 20 -13.02 -2.78 -9.32
C VAL A 20 -13.58 -3.49 -10.55
N ASP A 21 -13.93 -4.79 -10.46
CA ASP A 21 -14.53 -5.52 -11.59
C ASP A 21 -15.95 -5.04 -11.91
N LEU A 22 -16.75 -4.73 -10.89
CA LEU A 22 -18.10 -4.16 -11.06
C LEU A 22 -18.02 -2.80 -11.76
N LEU A 23 -17.16 -1.91 -11.28
CA LEU A 23 -16.92 -0.59 -11.88
C LEU A 23 -16.33 -0.67 -13.29
N ALA A 24 -15.61 -1.74 -13.65
CA ALA A 24 -15.09 -1.94 -15.00
C ALA A 24 -16.17 -2.41 -16.00
N VAL A 25 -17.21 -3.13 -15.54
CA VAL A 25 -18.29 -3.66 -16.37
C VAL A 25 -19.46 -2.68 -16.51
N LEU A 26 -19.77 -1.94 -15.44
CA LEU A 26 -20.86 -0.96 -15.34
C LEU A 26 -20.93 0.06 -16.50
N PRO A 27 -19.81 0.62 -17.02
CA PRO A 27 -19.83 1.59 -18.12
C PRO A 27 -20.37 1.02 -19.42
N THR A 28 -20.23 -0.31 -19.61
CA THR A 28 -20.75 -1.03 -20.78
C THR A 28 -22.27 -1.12 -20.74
N TYR A 29 -22.82 -1.34 -19.55
CA TYR A 29 -24.25 -1.49 -19.33
C TYR A 29 -24.97 -0.14 -19.40
N VAL A 30 -24.37 0.90 -18.81
CA VAL A 30 -24.91 2.27 -18.84
C VAL A 30 -24.90 2.86 -20.26
N SER A 31 -23.86 2.56 -21.06
CA SER A 31 -23.77 3.01 -22.47
C SER A 31 -24.87 2.43 -23.37
N LEU A 32 -25.55 1.35 -22.95
CA LEU A 32 -26.59 0.68 -23.73
C LEU A 32 -28.00 1.24 -23.42
N MET A 33 -28.16 1.94 -22.29
CA MET A 33 -29.45 2.46 -21.83
C MET A 33 -29.64 3.97 -22.01
N VAL A 34 -28.57 4.76 -22.24
CA VAL A 34 -28.66 6.23 -22.26
C VAL A 34 -28.06 6.83 -23.54
N THR A 35 -28.90 7.49 -24.34
CA THR A 35 -28.51 8.23 -25.56
C THR A 35 -28.63 9.74 -25.32
N GLY A 36 -27.50 10.43 -25.14
CA GLY A 36 -27.46 11.90 -24.97
C GLY A 36 -26.03 12.46 -25.03
N SER A 37 -25.81 13.56 -25.77
CA SER A 37 -24.48 14.04 -26.20
C SER A 37 -23.52 14.43 -25.06
N GLN A 38 -24.00 15.04 -23.98
CA GLN A 38 -23.16 15.40 -22.82
C GLN A 38 -22.74 14.19 -21.97
N TYR A 39 -23.60 13.17 -21.86
CA TYR A 39 -23.28 11.94 -21.14
C TYR A 39 -22.24 11.09 -21.88
N LEU A 40 -22.11 11.23 -23.20
CA LEU A 40 -21.09 10.54 -24.00
C LEU A 40 -19.66 10.94 -23.62
N ILE A 41 -19.40 12.18 -23.18
CA ILE A 41 -18.07 12.62 -22.73
C ILE A 41 -17.69 11.95 -21.40
N VAL A 42 -18.60 11.97 -20.43
CA VAL A 42 -18.41 11.29 -19.14
C VAL A 42 -18.24 9.78 -19.36
N ILE A 43 -19.06 9.17 -20.22
CA ILE A 43 -18.94 7.74 -20.57
C ILE A 43 -17.59 7.43 -21.25
N ARG A 44 -17.06 8.31 -22.12
CA ARG A 44 -15.72 8.15 -22.72
C ARG A 44 -14.60 8.26 -21.69
N ALA A 45 -14.67 9.22 -20.77
CA ALA A 45 -13.71 9.33 -19.66
C ALA A 45 -13.77 8.08 -18.76
N VAL A 46 -14.98 7.59 -18.46
CA VAL A 46 -15.18 6.36 -17.69
C VAL A 46 -14.71 5.11 -18.44
N ARG A 47 -14.64 5.10 -19.78
CA ARG A 47 -14.01 4.00 -20.55
C ARG A 47 -12.50 3.87 -20.28
N ILE A 48 -11.80 4.94 -19.85
CA ILE A 48 -10.40 4.86 -19.39
C ILE A 48 -10.28 3.95 -18.15
N LEU A 49 -11.36 3.82 -17.35
CA LEU A 49 -11.38 2.84 -16.26
C LEU A 49 -11.22 1.39 -16.74
N ARG A 50 -11.48 1.10 -18.01
CA ARG A 50 -11.18 -0.20 -18.61
C ARG A 50 -9.68 -0.43 -18.81
N THR A 51 -8.84 0.61 -18.86
CA THR A 51 -7.38 0.45 -18.81
C THR A 51 -6.95 -0.14 -17.47
N PHE A 52 -7.67 0.13 -16.39
CA PHE A 52 -7.44 -0.54 -15.10
C PHE A 52 -7.77 -2.05 -15.14
N ARG A 53 -8.42 -2.54 -16.21
CA ARG A 53 -8.53 -3.99 -16.48
C ARG A 53 -7.16 -4.62 -16.76
N VAL A 54 -6.14 -3.86 -17.16
CA VAL A 54 -4.74 -4.33 -17.19
C VAL A 54 -4.26 -4.66 -15.78
N LEU A 55 -4.72 -3.96 -14.74
CA LEU A 55 -4.46 -4.39 -13.36
C LEU A 55 -5.15 -5.71 -13.04
N LYS A 56 -6.09 -6.24 -13.84
CA LYS A 56 -6.61 -7.61 -13.66
C LYS A 56 -5.54 -8.69 -13.95
N MET A 57 -4.39 -8.30 -14.53
CA MET A 57 -3.17 -9.11 -14.59
C MET A 57 -2.48 -9.24 -13.22
N THR A 58 -2.99 -8.58 -12.18
CA THR A 58 -2.64 -8.86 -10.77
C THR A 58 -3.36 -10.10 -10.25
N ARG A 59 -3.91 -10.97 -11.10
CA ARG A 59 -4.26 -12.34 -10.69
C ARG A 59 -3.05 -13.28 -10.70
N TYR A 60 -1.85 -12.74 -11.01
CA TYR A 60 -0.53 -13.34 -10.78
C TYR A 60 0.07 -12.93 -9.41
N VAL A 61 -0.78 -12.50 -8.48
CA VAL A 61 -0.45 -11.94 -7.15
C VAL A 61 -0.25 -13.01 -6.07
N GLY A 62 0.41 -14.13 -6.40
CA GLY A 62 1.12 -14.84 -5.34
C GLY A 62 2.11 -13.91 -4.62
N GLU A 63 2.65 -12.93 -5.35
CA GLU A 63 3.64 -11.96 -4.86
C GLU A 63 3.05 -10.71 -4.20
N ALA A 64 1.89 -10.18 -4.64
CA ALA A 64 1.33 -9.01 -3.94
C ALA A 64 0.62 -9.36 -2.63
N ASP A 65 0.27 -10.63 -2.37
CA ASP A 65 -0.08 -11.10 -1.03
C ASP A 65 1.13 -11.05 -0.08
N LEU A 66 2.34 -11.33 -0.59
CA LEU A 66 3.58 -11.15 0.17
C LEU A 66 3.85 -9.67 0.45
N LEU A 67 3.66 -8.79 -0.54
CA LEU A 67 3.75 -7.33 -0.36
C LEU A 67 2.71 -6.79 0.61
N TRP A 68 1.48 -7.30 0.55
CA TRP A 68 0.41 -6.90 1.45
C TRP A 68 0.67 -7.37 2.88
N GLY A 69 1.08 -8.63 3.04
CA GLY A 69 1.47 -9.20 4.33
C GLY A 69 2.64 -8.46 4.97
N THR A 70 3.65 -8.07 4.18
CA THR A 70 4.79 -7.26 4.66
C THR A 70 4.39 -5.82 5.00
N LEU A 71 3.49 -5.20 4.25
CA LEU A 71 3.00 -3.84 4.56
C LEU A 71 2.17 -3.81 5.87
N VAL A 72 1.35 -4.83 6.11
CA VAL A 72 0.62 -4.97 7.38
C VAL A 72 1.58 -5.20 8.55
N LYS A 73 2.69 -5.94 8.36
CA LYS A 73 3.75 -6.06 9.36
C LYS A 73 4.43 -4.70 9.62
N ALA A 74 4.65 -3.91 8.56
CA ALA A 74 5.24 -2.56 8.64
C ALA A 74 4.34 -1.51 9.33
N ARG A 75 3.03 -1.76 9.47
CA ARG A 75 2.04 -0.76 9.93
C ARG A 75 2.41 -0.03 11.21
N ARG A 76 2.96 -0.74 12.20
CA ARG A 76 3.32 -0.15 13.51
C ARG A 76 4.51 0.79 13.35
N LYS A 77 5.52 0.41 12.55
CA LYS A 77 6.70 1.22 12.26
C LYS A 77 6.31 2.48 11.48
N ILE A 78 5.44 2.33 10.47
CA ILE A 78 4.90 3.45 9.69
C ILE A 78 4.07 4.39 10.57
N PHE A 79 3.23 3.86 11.45
CA PHE A 79 2.42 4.68 12.37
C PHE A 79 3.30 5.52 13.30
N ILE A 80 4.33 4.91 13.91
CA ILE A 80 5.30 5.64 14.76
C ILE A 80 5.99 6.74 13.94
N PHE A 81 6.44 6.42 12.73
CA PHE A 81 7.10 7.39 11.86
C PHE A 81 6.21 8.58 11.49
N ILE A 82 4.97 8.33 11.07
CA ILE A 82 3.98 9.40 10.77
C ILE A 82 3.68 10.23 12.03
N SER A 83 3.57 9.59 13.19
CA SER A 83 3.38 10.30 14.46
C SER A 83 4.56 11.23 14.77
N THR A 84 5.80 10.80 14.53
CA THR A 84 6.99 11.64 14.73
C THR A 84 7.00 12.84 13.78
N ILE A 85 6.66 12.62 12.50
CA ILE A 85 6.51 13.70 11.50
C ILE A 85 5.47 14.72 11.97
N LEU A 86 4.30 14.26 12.43
CA LEU A 86 3.23 15.14 12.85
C LEU A 86 3.64 16.00 14.06
N THR A 87 4.37 15.42 15.02
CA THR A 87 4.91 16.15 16.16
C THR A 87 5.94 17.20 15.71
N LEU A 88 6.84 16.87 14.79
CA LEU A 88 7.81 17.83 14.24
C LEU A 88 7.12 18.99 13.51
N VAL A 89 6.13 18.68 12.68
CA VAL A 89 5.31 19.67 11.97
C VAL A 89 4.61 20.61 12.95
N LEU A 90 4.07 20.06 14.04
CA LEU A 90 3.42 20.87 15.08
C LEU A 90 4.43 21.79 15.78
N ILE A 91 5.61 21.29 16.15
CA ILE A 91 6.65 22.07 16.81
C ILE A 91 7.15 23.19 15.90
N PHE A 92 7.60 22.86 14.69
CA PHE A 92 8.13 23.86 13.74
C PHE A 92 7.06 24.82 13.25
N GLY A 93 5.83 24.35 13.03
CA GLY A 93 4.69 25.20 12.69
C GLY A 93 4.37 26.19 13.81
N ALA A 94 4.36 25.75 15.06
CA ALA A 94 4.13 26.64 16.20
C ALA A 94 5.26 27.67 16.39
N LEU A 95 6.52 27.25 16.22
CA LEU A 95 7.68 28.16 16.27
C LEU A 95 7.61 29.22 15.18
N MET A 96 7.26 28.84 13.94
CA MET A 96 7.14 29.78 12.83
C MET A 96 5.97 30.74 12.99
N TYR A 97 4.83 30.26 13.50
CA TYR A 97 3.72 31.14 13.86
C TYR A 97 4.15 32.21 14.88
N LEU A 98 4.98 31.85 15.86
CA LEU A 98 5.47 32.79 16.86
C LEU A 98 6.53 33.77 16.32
N VAL A 99 7.43 33.30 15.46
CA VAL A 99 8.56 34.09 14.95
C VAL A 99 8.14 35.03 13.80
N GLU A 100 7.33 34.55 12.87
CA GLU A 100 6.93 35.31 11.68
C GLU A 100 5.61 36.08 11.89
N GLY A 101 4.68 35.52 12.67
CA GLY A 101 3.39 36.13 12.94
C GLY A 101 2.46 36.26 11.72
N PRO A 102 1.26 36.84 11.92
CA PRO A 102 0.24 36.95 10.87
C PRO A 102 0.63 37.90 9.73
N GLU A 103 1.54 38.85 9.95
CA GLU A 103 2.00 39.82 8.94
C GLU A 103 2.70 39.15 7.76
N ASN A 104 3.39 38.03 8.01
CA ASN A 104 4.15 37.27 7.03
C ASN A 104 3.37 36.04 6.50
N GLY A 105 2.04 36.02 6.64
CA GLY A 105 1.18 34.95 6.15
C GLY A 105 1.03 33.75 7.08
N PHE A 106 1.67 33.77 8.26
CA PHE A 106 1.47 32.76 9.32
C PHE A 106 0.29 33.15 10.22
N THR A 107 -0.92 33.18 9.63
CA THR A 107 -2.12 33.72 10.29
C THR A 107 -2.72 32.80 11.37
N SER A 108 -2.39 31.51 11.36
CA SER A 108 -2.91 30.53 12.31
C SER A 108 -1.98 29.32 12.42
N ILE A 109 -2.07 28.58 13.53
CA ILE A 109 -1.26 27.36 13.76
C ILE A 109 -1.48 26.33 12.63
N PRO A 110 -2.71 26.02 12.17
CA PRO A 110 -2.91 25.08 11.06
C PRO A 110 -2.25 25.54 9.75
N ARG A 111 -2.23 26.85 9.48
CA ARG A 111 -1.58 27.42 8.30
C ARG A 111 -0.06 27.30 8.39
N ALA A 112 0.51 27.50 9.58
CA ALA A 112 1.94 27.28 9.83
C ALA A 112 2.33 25.80 9.76
N MET A 113 1.46 24.90 10.24
CA MET A 113 1.63 23.45 10.06
C MET A 113 1.61 23.05 8.59
N TYR A 114 0.71 23.60 7.79
CA TYR A 114 0.68 23.38 6.34
C TYR A 114 2.02 23.77 5.70
N TRP A 115 2.55 24.95 6.03
CA TRP A 115 3.87 25.38 5.57
C TRP A 115 4.98 24.38 5.99
N ALA A 116 4.95 23.92 7.25
CA ALA A 116 5.94 22.97 7.76
C ALA A 116 5.86 21.61 7.04
N VAL A 117 4.65 21.12 6.72
CA VAL A 117 4.47 19.90 5.91
C VAL A 117 5.07 20.08 4.52
N VAL A 118 4.69 21.15 3.80
CA VAL A 118 5.13 21.42 2.43
C VAL A 118 6.64 21.58 2.33
N THR A 119 7.24 22.24 3.33
CA THR A 119 8.69 22.45 3.40
C THR A 119 9.43 21.15 3.75
N MET A 120 8.98 20.43 4.78
CA MET A 120 9.63 19.20 5.24
C MET A 120 9.50 18.05 4.22
N THR A 121 8.40 18.03 3.45
CA THR A 121 8.20 17.08 2.34
C THR A 121 8.90 17.50 1.05
N THR A 122 9.68 18.58 1.07
CA THR A 122 10.42 19.14 -0.07
C THR A 122 9.55 19.55 -1.26
N VAL A 123 8.24 19.71 -1.06
CA VAL A 123 7.30 20.15 -2.10
C VAL A 123 7.52 21.64 -2.39
N GLY A 124 7.60 22.46 -1.34
CA GLY A 124 8.01 23.86 -1.44
C GLY A 124 7.19 24.71 -2.41
N PHE A 125 5.86 24.76 -2.25
CA PHE A 125 4.98 25.57 -3.13
C PHE A 125 5.35 27.06 -3.19
N GLY A 126 5.98 27.60 -2.15
CA GLY A 126 6.41 29.00 -2.09
C GLY A 126 5.25 30.00 -1.87
N ASP A 127 4.07 29.52 -1.51
CA ASP A 127 2.89 30.32 -1.20
C ASP A 127 2.96 31.02 0.17
N ILE A 128 3.78 30.48 1.08
CA ILE A 128 4.11 31.06 2.38
C ILE A 128 5.61 30.90 2.57
N THR A 129 6.31 31.98 2.94
CA THR A 129 7.76 31.97 3.15
C THR A 129 8.15 32.79 4.37
N PRO A 130 9.16 32.37 5.15
CA PRO A 130 9.71 33.20 6.21
C PRO A 130 10.36 34.47 5.65
N HIS A 131 10.11 35.60 6.27
CA HIS A 131 10.77 36.86 5.94
C HIS A 131 11.78 37.27 7.01
N THR A 132 11.65 36.77 8.24
CA THR A 132 12.57 37.09 9.33
C THR A 132 13.85 36.25 9.26
N THR A 133 14.96 36.82 9.74
CA THR A 133 16.26 36.11 9.83
C THR A 133 16.14 34.84 10.68
N LEU A 134 15.41 34.88 11.79
CA LEU A 134 15.18 33.72 12.65
C LEU A 134 14.33 32.66 11.94
N GLY A 135 13.28 33.06 11.24
CA GLY A 135 12.45 32.16 10.44
C GLY A 135 13.23 31.48 9.32
N GLN A 136 14.15 32.18 8.66
CA GLN A 136 15.03 31.60 7.64
C GLN A 136 16.01 30.56 8.21
N ILE A 137 16.56 30.81 9.40
CA ILE A 137 17.42 29.83 10.10
C ILE A 137 16.62 28.57 10.45
N LEU A 138 15.43 28.74 11.05
CA LEU A 138 14.53 27.61 11.36
C LEU A 138 14.13 26.84 10.11
N THR A 139 13.90 27.56 9.02
CA THR A 139 13.54 26.99 7.71
C THR A 139 14.68 26.17 7.13
N SER A 140 15.92 26.64 7.28
CA SER A 140 17.09 25.88 6.85
C SER A 140 17.24 24.58 7.65
N LEU A 141 16.97 24.62 8.95
CA LEU A 141 17.00 23.44 9.81
C LEU A 141 15.91 22.42 9.45
N ILE A 142 14.66 22.85 9.25
CA ILE A 142 13.57 21.93 8.89
C ILE A 142 13.79 21.30 7.51
N MET A 143 14.41 22.01 6.55
CA MET A 143 14.77 21.41 5.26
C MET A 143 15.78 20.26 5.42
N LEU A 144 16.82 20.42 6.25
CA LEU A 144 17.79 19.36 6.53
C LEU A 144 17.14 18.14 7.21
N VAL A 145 16.24 18.40 8.16
CA VAL A 145 15.44 17.35 8.80
C VAL A 145 14.55 16.63 7.78
N GLY A 146 13.89 17.37 6.88
CA GLY A 146 13.07 16.82 5.80
C GLY A 146 13.82 15.85 4.90
N TYR A 147 15.02 16.21 4.46
CA TYR A 147 15.87 15.32 3.67
C TYR A 147 16.20 14.01 4.40
N SER A 148 16.49 14.09 5.71
CA SER A 148 16.80 12.92 6.53
C SER A 148 15.59 11.99 6.68
N ILE A 149 14.38 12.56 6.75
CA ILE A 149 13.12 11.83 6.94
C ILE A 149 12.75 10.98 5.71
N ILE A 150 13.08 11.41 4.49
CA ILE A 150 12.75 10.68 3.25
C ILE A 150 13.43 9.29 3.19
N ALA A 151 14.59 9.12 3.81
CA ALA A 151 15.31 7.84 3.83
C ALA A 151 14.61 6.77 4.71
N VAL A 152 13.91 7.19 5.77
CA VAL A 152 13.32 6.30 6.78
C VAL A 152 12.20 5.40 6.23
N PRO A 153 11.17 5.88 5.53
CA PRO A 153 10.08 5.02 5.03
C PRO A 153 10.60 4.03 3.98
N THR A 154 11.53 4.47 3.13
CA THR A 154 12.23 3.61 2.16
C THR A 154 13.00 2.50 2.88
N GLY A 155 13.73 2.85 3.96
CA GLY A 155 14.46 1.88 4.77
C GLY A 155 13.55 0.89 5.51
N ILE A 156 12.45 1.36 6.10
CA ILE A 156 11.44 0.50 6.75
C ILE A 156 10.86 -0.48 5.72
N PHE A 157 10.45 0.01 4.56
CA PHE A 157 9.88 -0.83 3.51
C PHE A 157 10.88 -1.86 2.98
N ALA A 158 12.12 -1.45 2.69
CA ALA A 158 13.18 -2.33 2.25
C ALA A 158 13.51 -3.42 3.29
N ALA A 159 13.54 -3.07 4.59
CA ALA A 159 13.79 -4.01 5.66
C ALA A 159 12.66 -5.05 5.81
N GLU A 160 11.40 -4.63 5.70
CA GLU A 160 10.23 -5.51 5.77
C GLU A 160 10.13 -6.42 4.54
N LEU A 161 10.42 -5.90 3.36
CA LEU A 161 10.48 -6.71 2.13
C LEU A 161 11.60 -7.76 2.23
N ALA A 162 12.80 -7.35 2.66
CA ALA A 162 13.91 -8.28 2.85
C ALA A 162 13.60 -9.32 3.95
N ALA A 163 12.88 -8.93 5.00
CA ALA A 163 12.41 -9.86 6.02
C ALA A 163 11.37 -10.85 5.45
N GLY A 164 10.38 -10.39 4.67
CA GLY A 164 9.39 -11.25 4.02
C GLY A 164 10.01 -12.27 3.06
N ILE A 165 11.01 -11.85 2.27
CA ILE A 165 11.76 -12.76 1.39
C ILE A 165 12.54 -13.81 2.18
N ARG A 166 13.16 -13.43 3.32
CA ARG A 166 13.87 -14.37 4.21
C ARG A 166 12.92 -15.36 4.89
N ASP A 167 11.76 -14.87 5.35
CA ASP A 167 10.72 -15.66 6.00
C ASP A 167 10.17 -16.76 5.07
N ALA A 168 9.92 -16.40 3.80
CA ALA A 168 9.53 -17.35 2.76
C ALA A 168 10.58 -18.46 2.51
N ARG A 169 11.88 -18.15 2.64
CA ARG A 169 12.97 -19.14 2.51
C ARG A 169 13.11 -20.05 3.74
N GLN A 170 12.75 -19.56 4.92
CA GLN A 170 12.91 -20.31 6.18
C GLN A 170 11.82 -21.38 6.40
N HIS A 171 10.61 -21.15 5.90
CA HIS A 171 9.47 -22.05 6.12
C HIS A 171 9.48 -23.36 5.31
N SER A 172 10.48 -23.57 4.46
CA SER A 172 10.68 -24.85 3.76
C SER A 172 11.69 -25.70 4.53
N ALA A 173 11.41 -26.06 5.78
CA ALA A 173 12.23 -27.05 6.49
C ALA A 173 11.93 -28.44 5.92
N CYS A 174 12.97 -29.19 5.54
CA CYS A 174 12.77 -30.54 5.01
C CYS A 174 12.17 -31.45 6.11
N PRO A 175 11.06 -32.17 5.85
CA PRO A 175 10.43 -33.02 6.85
C PRO A 175 11.32 -34.21 7.28
N ALA A 176 12.16 -34.74 6.38
CA ALA A 176 13.03 -35.88 6.69
C ALA A 176 14.33 -35.50 7.43
N CYS A 177 15.08 -34.50 6.93
CA CYS A 177 16.41 -34.18 7.45
C CYS A 177 16.52 -32.84 8.19
N ASN A 178 15.40 -32.12 8.33
CA ASN A 178 15.29 -30.81 8.98
C ASN A 178 16.25 -29.74 8.43
N LEU A 179 16.73 -29.91 7.20
CA LEU A 179 17.54 -28.89 6.53
C LEU A 179 16.68 -27.67 6.25
N GLN A 180 17.17 -26.49 6.61
CA GLN A 180 16.51 -25.21 6.37
C GLN A 180 17.10 -24.51 5.13
N ALA A 181 16.42 -23.44 4.69
CA ALA A 181 16.85 -22.56 3.60
C ALA A 181 17.03 -23.26 2.25
N HIS A 182 15.94 -23.81 1.72
CA HIS A 182 15.85 -24.26 0.33
C HIS A 182 15.63 -23.06 -0.61
N GLU A 183 15.93 -23.23 -1.91
CA GLU A 183 15.55 -22.25 -2.93
C GLU A 183 14.02 -22.15 -2.99
N VAL A 184 13.51 -20.97 -3.37
CA VAL A 184 12.07 -20.62 -3.26
C VAL A 184 11.20 -21.51 -4.15
N ASP A 185 11.79 -22.11 -5.18
CA ASP A 185 11.21 -23.00 -6.17
C ASP A 185 11.67 -24.47 -6.03
N ALA A 186 12.41 -24.80 -4.96
CA ALA A 186 12.91 -26.16 -4.75
C ALA A 186 11.76 -27.13 -4.45
N LYS A 187 11.56 -28.11 -5.35
CA LYS A 187 10.60 -29.22 -5.15
C LYS A 187 11.14 -30.33 -4.25
N PHE A 188 12.45 -30.44 -4.14
CA PHE A 188 13.15 -31.51 -3.42
C PHE A 188 14.25 -30.95 -2.53
N CYS A 189 14.54 -31.62 -1.43
CA CYS A 189 15.62 -31.28 -0.51
C CYS A 189 16.99 -31.52 -1.17
N ARG A 190 17.86 -30.51 -1.15
CA ARG A 190 19.23 -30.59 -1.71
C ARG A 190 20.18 -31.56 -0.98
N ARG A 191 19.84 -32.00 0.24
CA ARG A 191 20.68 -32.94 1.02
C ARG A 191 20.18 -34.37 0.93
N CYS A 192 18.89 -34.60 1.16
CA CYS A 192 18.33 -35.95 1.25
C CYS A 192 17.38 -36.32 0.10
N GLY A 193 17.06 -35.40 -0.82
CA GLY A 193 16.16 -35.66 -1.95
C GLY A 193 14.67 -35.73 -1.61
N GLU A 194 14.28 -35.52 -0.34
CA GLU A 194 12.87 -35.57 0.10
C GLU A 194 12.01 -34.48 -0.55
N SER A 195 10.73 -34.76 -0.81
CA SER A 195 9.83 -33.76 -1.40
C SER A 195 9.51 -32.64 -0.41
N LEU A 196 9.58 -31.38 -0.88
CA LEU A 196 9.26 -30.18 -0.11
C LEU A 196 7.84 -29.67 -0.39
N ALA A 197 7.06 -30.38 -1.21
CA ALA A 197 5.66 -30.05 -1.44
C ALA A 197 4.91 -30.16 -0.10
N GLY A 198 4.62 -29.02 0.52
CA GLY A 198 3.78 -28.96 1.70
C GLY A 198 2.47 -29.70 1.44
N PRO A 199 1.88 -30.36 2.45
CA PRO A 199 0.73 -31.24 2.27
C PRO A 199 -0.38 -30.44 1.58
N MET A 200 -0.70 -30.79 0.34
CA MET A 200 -2.00 -30.50 -0.21
C MET A 200 -2.97 -31.31 0.63
N GLN A 201 -3.57 -30.70 1.66
CA GLN A 201 -4.66 -31.32 2.41
C GLN A 201 -5.68 -31.81 1.39
N PRO A 202 -5.89 -33.14 1.26
CA PRO A 202 -7.01 -33.62 0.49
C PRO A 202 -8.28 -33.18 1.22
N SER A 203 -9.17 -32.55 0.47
CA SER A 203 -10.57 -32.35 0.82
C SER A 203 -11.12 -33.53 1.62
N THR A 204 -11.34 -33.35 2.92
CA THR A 204 -12.17 -34.27 3.71
C THR A 204 -13.63 -33.99 3.37
N ALA A 205 -14.14 -34.66 2.34
CA ALA A 205 -15.56 -34.86 2.12
C ALA A 205 -15.72 -36.20 1.42
N ASP A 206 -16.57 -37.05 2.00
CA ASP A 206 -16.94 -38.41 1.59
C ASP A 206 -15.95 -39.54 1.90
N GLU A 207 -16.14 -40.17 3.07
CA GLU A 207 -16.38 -41.62 3.18
C GLU A 207 -16.66 -42.02 4.65
N HIS A 208 -17.83 -41.59 5.16
CA HIS A 208 -18.49 -42.23 6.29
C HIS A 208 -19.96 -42.49 5.92
N ALA A 209 -20.15 -43.45 5.02
CA ALA A 209 -21.43 -44.14 4.84
C ALA A 209 -21.14 -45.53 4.29
N GLY A 210 -21.10 -46.55 5.16
CA GLY A 210 -20.93 -47.93 4.73
C GLY A 210 -20.33 -48.91 5.73
N GLN A 211 -20.72 -48.84 7.02
CA GLN A 211 -20.75 -50.03 7.86
C GLN A 211 -22.21 -50.38 8.09
N GLN A 212 -22.70 -51.37 7.35
CA GLN A 212 -23.61 -52.46 7.76
C GLN A 212 -24.06 -53.23 6.52
#